data_AF-A0A6L8MRY5-F1
#
_entry.id   AF-A0A6L8MRY5-F1
#
_cell.length_a   1.000
_cell.length_b   1.000
_cell.length_c   1.000
_cell.angle_alpha   90.00
_cell.angle_beta   90.00
_cell.angle_gamma   90.00
#
_symmetry.space_group_name_H-M   'P 1'
#
loop_
_entity.id
_entity.type
_entity.pdbx_description
1 polymer ?
#
loop_
_entity_poly.entity_id
_entity_poly.type
_entity_poly.pdbx_seq_one_letter_code
_entity_poly.pdbx_strand_id
1 'polypeptide(L)'
;MRYLALLLALVFSCANAAPRNASTQAVYDYLLGIWGKHIIAGQADLTWNDAIDMAERVHDDTGKYPALMGYDFMNYYGATEADGRHQTEEAIAWSRKGGLVSFHWHWRMRNGEFYRQKTPFKLPVSDYRDIDPAIDRIALELRRLQDANVPVLWRPLHEASGGWFWWGTSREGYIALWRHMHERLTHKHGLRNLIWVWNGQDPAWYPGDDVVDITGYDVYENNYSEAYRKTRQHGKPVALTETSHIPDPEHSAASGEWWLWFVVWNDSAGPAGVTSPDNFWTGEHYNTNAHKRKVYNDPRVITLDRLPKLP
;
A
#
# COMPACT_ATOMS: atom_id res chain seq x y z
N MET A 1 19.81 37.79 -31.16
CA MET A 1 21.16 37.21 -31.00
C MET A 1 21.74 37.59 -29.65
N ARG A 2 21.63 36.71 -28.65
CA ARG A 2 22.67 36.46 -27.63
C ARG A 2 22.21 35.27 -26.79
N TYR A 3 22.86 34.15 -27.08
CA TYR A 3 22.71 32.86 -26.41
C TYR A 3 23.39 32.89 -25.04
N LEU A 4 22.98 31.90 -24.22
CA LEU A 4 23.79 31.14 -23.26
C LEU A 4 24.11 31.80 -21.90
N ALA A 5 23.45 31.28 -20.87
CA ALA A 5 23.86 31.06 -19.48
C ALA A 5 22.56 31.00 -18.65
N LEU A 6 22.16 29.94 -17.95
CA LEU A 6 22.93 29.06 -17.09
C LEU A 6 22.07 27.79 -16.88
N LEU A 7 22.41 26.68 -17.54
CA LEU A 7 21.94 25.35 -17.12
C LEU A 7 23.02 24.81 -16.17
N LEU A 8 23.02 25.29 -14.93
CA LEU A 8 23.68 24.54 -13.86
C LEU A 8 22.66 23.51 -13.38
N ALA A 9 22.78 22.32 -13.96
CA ALA A 9 22.22 21.11 -13.37
C ALA A 9 22.78 20.99 -11.95
N LEU A 10 21.94 21.21 -10.95
CA LEU A 10 22.18 20.64 -9.63
C LEU A 10 22.04 19.14 -9.78
N VAL A 11 23.14 18.48 -10.06
CA VAL A 11 23.35 17.09 -9.66
C VAL A 11 23.48 17.13 -8.14
N PHE A 12 22.36 17.29 -7.45
CA PHE A 12 22.29 16.82 -6.08
C PHE A 12 22.42 15.30 -6.16
N SER A 13 23.45 14.79 -5.49
CA SER A 13 23.74 13.39 -5.30
C SER A 13 22.48 12.58 -4.96
N CYS A 14 21.87 11.93 -5.94
CA CYS A 14 20.92 10.82 -5.75
C CYS A 14 21.66 9.52 -5.36
N ALA A 15 22.76 9.62 -4.63
CA ALA A 15 23.46 8.47 -4.08
C ALA A 15 22.76 8.07 -2.77
N ASN A 16 21.73 7.21 -2.85
CA ASN A 16 21.45 6.18 -1.82
C ASN A 16 20.18 5.34 -2.06
N ALA A 17 19.35 5.60 -3.07
CA ALA A 17 18.33 4.62 -3.45
C ALA A 17 18.98 3.50 -4.29
N ALA A 18 18.98 2.26 -3.81
CA ALA A 18 19.41 1.15 -4.65
C ALA A 18 18.47 1.04 -5.87
N PRO A 19 18.99 0.77 -7.08
CA PRO A 19 18.15 0.74 -8.28
C PRO A 19 17.12 -0.39 -8.17
N ARG A 20 15.86 -0.14 -8.56
CA ARG A 20 14.84 -1.19 -8.69
C ARG A 20 15.22 -2.17 -9.79
N ASN A 21 14.73 -3.41 -9.72
CA ASN A 21 14.84 -4.33 -10.85
C ASN A 21 13.94 -3.89 -12.01
N ALA A 22 14.12 -4.47 -13.20
CA ALA A 22 13.46 -4.00 -14.41
C ALA A 22 11.92 -4.11 -14.36
N SER A 23 11.37 -5.21 -13.83
CA SER A 23 9.92 -5.40 -13.68
C SER A 23 9.31 -4.37 -12.74
N THR A 24 9.97 -4.10 -11.62
CA THR A 24 9.49 -3.12 -10.63
C THR A 24 9.63 -1.69 -11.16
N GLN A 25 10.69 -1.41 -11.92
CA GLN A 25 10.80 -0.13 -12.60
C GLN A 25 9.69 0.05 -13.65
N ALA A 26 9.36 -0.98 -14.43
CA ALA A 26 8.27 -0.93 -15.40
C ALA A 26 6.90 -0.69 -14.75
N VAL A 27 6.62 -1.34 -13.61
CA VAL A 27 5.42 -1.06 -12.80
C VAL A 27 5.44 0.39 -12.33
N TYR A 28 6.55 0.88 -11.78
CA TYR A 28 6.65 2.27 -11.31
C TYR A 28 6.43 3.28 -12.43
N ASP A 29 7.06 3.09 -13.59
CA ASP A 29 6.89 3.96 -14.75
C ASP A 29 5.45 3.95 -15.28
N TYR A 30 4.80 2.79 -15.28
CA TYR A 30 3.38 2.68 -15.59
C TYR A 30 2.52 3.51 -14.64
N LEU A 31 2.73 3.38 -13.32
CA LEU A 31 2.03 4.16 -12.30
C LEU A 31 2.20 5.67 -12.51
N LEU A 32 3.42 6.12 -12.82
CA LEU A 32 3.68 7.53 -13.16
C LEU A 32 2.93 7.98 -14.42
N GLY A 33 2.85 7.13 -15.44
CA GLY A 33 2.20 7.46 -16.71
C GLY A 33 0.68 7.64 -16.63
N ILE A 34 0.03 6.93 -15.70
CA ILE A 34 -1.42 6.97 -15.50
C ILE A 34 -1.87 7.99 -14.45
N TRP A 35 -0.99 8.40 -13.53
CA TRP A 35 -1.34 9.33 -12.46
C TRP A 35 -1.85 10.66 -13.04
N GLY A 36 -2.96 11.16 -12.49
CA GLY A 36 -3.64 12.35 -13.01
C GLY A 36 -4.64 12.10 -14.15
N LYS A 37 -4.84 10.84 -14.56
CA LYS A 37 -5.74 10.46 -15.68
C LYS A 37 -6.65 9.28 -15.36
N HIS A 38 -6.13 8.34 -14.58
CA HIS A 38 -6.83 7.10 -14.24
C HIS A 38 -6.67 6.78 -12.75
N ILE A 39 -7.54 5.89 -12.27
CA ILE A 39 -7.52 5.34 -10.92
C ILE A 39 -7.46 3.82 -11.03
N ILE A 40 -6.51 3.17 -10.37
CA ILE A 40 -6.46 1.70 -10.27
C ILE A 40 -7.47 1.24 -9.21
N ALA A 41 -8.33 0.29 -9.56
CA ALA A 41 -9.24 -0.34 -8.62
C ALA A 41 -8.50 -1.38 -7.78
N GLY A 42 -8.67 -1.35 -6.46
CA GLY A 42 -8.03 -2.28 -5.55
C GLY A 42 -8.91 -2.73 -4.40
N GLN A 43 -8.55 -3.90 -3.86
CA GLN A 43 -9.25 -4.58 -2.76
C GLN A 43 -8.23 -5.20 -1.82
N ALA A 44 -8.41 -5.02 -0.51
CA ALA A 44 -7.65 -5.73 0.51
C ALA A 44 -8.18 -7.15 0.66
N ASP A 45 -7.26 -8.10 0.81
CA ASP A 45 -7.56 -9.49 1.09
C ASP A 45 -7.71 -9.75 2.60
N LEU A 46 -8.20 -10.94 2.96
CA LEU A 46 -8.59 -11.28 4.32
C LEU A 46 -7.54 -12.12 5.06
N THR A 47 -6.76 -11.51 5.95
CA THR A 47 -5.63 -12.17 6.65
C THR A 47 -6.04 -13.15 7.77
N TRP A 48 -7.32 -13.21 8.13
CA TRP A 48 -7.80 -14.03 9.25
C TRP A 48 -8.76 -15.15 8.84
N ASN A 49 -8.97 -15.37 7.55
CA ASN A 49 -9.72 -16.52 7.03
C ASN A 49 -9.39 -16.76 5.55
N ASP A 50 -8.49 -17.71 5.28
CA ASP A 50 -7.99 -18.02 3.92
C ASP A 50 -9.09 -18.63 3.02
N ALA A 51 -10.26 -19.00 3.57
CA ALA A 51 -11.37 -19.54 2.79
C ALA A 51 -12.19 -18.46 2.07
N ILE A 52 -11.94 -17.17 2.34
CA ILE A 52 -12.66 -16.05 1.73
C ILE A 52 -11.80 -15.43 0.64
N ASP A 53 -12.25 -15.55 -0.61
CA ASP A 53 -11.65 -14.86 -1.75
C ASP A 53 -12.30 -13.48 -1.94
N MET A 54 -11.62 -12.43 -1.48
CA MET A 54 -12.11 -11.06 -1.63
C MET A 54 -12.13 -10.59 -3.09
N ALA A 55 -11.23 -11.09 -3.94
CA ALA A 55 -11.21 -10.74 -5.35
C ALA A 55 -12.43 -11.33 -6.09
N GLU A 56 -12.84 -12.55 -5.74
CA GLU A 56 -14.04 -13.17 -6.29
C GLU A 56 -15.31 -12.45 -5.85
N ARG A 57 -15.40 -12.02 -4.59
CA ARG A 57 -16.53 -11.18 -4.13
C ARG A 57 -16.66 -9.89 -4.93
N VAL A 58 -15.53 -9.28 -5.32
CA VAL A 58 -15.53 -8.09 -6.18
C VAL A 58 -16.06 -8.43 -7.57
N HIS A 59 -15.59 -9.53 -8.14
CA HIS A 59 -16.01 -10.00 -9.46
C HIS A 59 -17.50 -10.35 -9.49
N ASP A 60 -18.03 -11.06 -8.50
CA ASP A 60 -19.45 -11.42 -8.40
C ASP A 60 -20.37 -10.18 -8.37
N ASP A 61 -19.97 -9.12 -7.66
CA ASP A 61 -20.77 -7.90 -7.53
C ASP A 61 -20.69 -7.00 -8.78
N THR A 62 -19.54 -6.98 -9.47
CA THR A 62 -19.21 -5.96 -10.49
C THR A 62 -19.00 -6.49 -11.91
N GLY A 63 -18.77 -7.78 -12.08
CA GLY A 63 -18.33 -8.42 -13.31
C GLY A 63 -16.86 -8.14 -13.68
N LYS A 64 -16.07 -7.57 -12.75
CA LYS A 64 -14.68 -7.15 -12.96
C LYS A 64 -13.83 -7.53 -11.76
N TYR A 65 -12.61 -7.98 -11.99
CA TYR A 65 -11.61 -8.14 -10.93
C TYR A 65 -10.91 -6.81 -10.63
N PRO A 66 -10.53 -6.54 -9.37
CA PRO A 66 -9.67 -5.40 -9.05
C PRO A 66 -8.34 -5.51 -9.81
N ALA A 67 -7.68 -4.41 -10.12
CA ALA A 67 -6.35 -4.44 -10.71
C ALA A 67 -5.26 -4.66 -9.64
N LEU A 68 -5.51 -4.23 -8.41
CA LEU A 68 -4.59 -4.28 -7.28
C LEU A 68 -5.18 -5.11 -6.13
N MET A 69 -4.43 -6.10 -5.64
CA MET A 69 -4.75 -6.78 -4.38
C MET A 69 -3.80 -6.33 -3.27
N GLY A 70 -4.37 -6.05 -2.10
CA GLY A 70 -3.65 -5.66 -0.89
C GLY A 70 -3.58 -6.80 0.12
N TYR A 71 -2.37 -7.21 0.48
CA TYR A 71 -2.10 -8.29 1.44
C TYR A 71 -1.41 -7.74 2.70
N ASP A 72 -1.27 -8.56 3.73
CA ASP A 72 -0.72 -8.22 5.04
C ASP A 72 0.22 -9.31 5.59
N PHE A 73 1.43 -8.91 5.97
CA PHE A 73 2.36 -9.82 6.65
C PHE A 73 2.08 -10.04 8.15
N MET A 74 0.90 -9.63 8.65
CA MET A 74 0.51 -9.71 10.06
C MET A 74 0.86 -11.04 10.73
N ASN A 75 0.60 -12.17 10.07
CA ASN A 75 0.73 -13.50 10.66
C ASN A 75 2.05 -14.20 10.34
N TYR A 76 3.05 -13.50 9.78
CA TYR A 76 4.31 -14.11 9.33
C TYR A 76 5.43 -14.14 10.38
N TYR A 77 5.25 -13.45 11.50
CA TYR A 77 6.22 -13.41 12.59
C TYR A 77 5.53 -13.43 13.95
N GLY A 78 5.79 -14.47 14.75
CA GLY A 78 5.29 -14.56 16.14
C GLY A 78 3.80 -14.80 16.29
N ALA A 79 3.06 -15.01 15.20
CA ALA A 79 1.63 -15.32 15.22
C ALA A 79 1.36 -16.81 15.52
N THR A 80 0.18 -17.10 16.05
CA THR A 80 -0.32 -18.46 16.30
C THR A 80 -1.46 -18.85 15.36
N GLU A 81 -2.07 -17.85 14.73
CA GLU A 81 -3.13 -17.95 13.74
C GLU A 81 -2.65 -18.75 12.52
N ALA A 82 -3.44 -19.70 12.02
CA ALA A 82 -3.07 -20.51 10.86
C ALA A 82 -3.30 -19.77 9.53
N ASP A 83 -4.44 -19.07 9.43
CA ASP A 83 -4.80 -18.21 8.30
C ASP A 83 -3.85 -17.03 8.14
N GLY A 84 -3.80 -16.47 6.93
CA GLY A 84 -2.99 -15.32 6.56
C GLY A 84 -1.51 -15.63 6.38
N ARG A 85 -1.09 -16.90 6.46
CA ARG A 85 0.31 -17.33 6.30
C ARG A 85 0.70 -17.68 4.87
N HIS A 86 -0.27 -17.71 3.95
CA HIS A 86 -0.08 -18.09 2.54
C HIS A 86 -0.25 -16.90 1.57
N GLN A 87 -0.42 -15.68 2.09
CA GLN A 87 -0.60 -14.49 1.26
C GLN A 87 0.56 -14.19 0.30
N THR A 88 1.76 -14.69 0.57
CA THR A 88 2.90 -14.60 -0.35
C THR A 88 2.64 -15.43 -1.61
N GLU A 89 2.13 -16.64 -1.44
CA GLU A 89 1.72 -17.54 -2.52
C GLU A 89 0.52 -16.97 -3.29
N GLU A 90 -0.46 -16.39 -2.58
CA GLU A 90 -1.61 -15.72 -3.18
C GLU A 90 -1.20 -14.52 -4.03
N ALA A 91 -0.30 -13.68 -3.52
CA ALA A 91 0.26 -12.56 -4.26
C ALA A 91 1.03 -12.99 -5.52
N ILE A 92 1.79 -14.10 -5.46
CA ILE A 92 2.43 -14.68 -6.64
C ILE A 92 1.38 -15.16 -7.64
N ALA A 93 0.33 -15.84 -7.18
CA ALA A 93 -0.76 -16.30 -8.04
C ALA A 93 -1.50 -15.13 -8.69
N TRP A 94 -1.75 -14.05 -7.95
CA TRP A 94 -2.38 -12.84 -8.44
C TRP A 94 -1.53 -12.12 -9.47
N SER A 95 -0.24 -11.94 -9.20
CA SER A 95 0.69 -11.33 -10.14
C SER A 95 0.81 -12.12 -11.44
N ARG A 96 0.74 -13.46 -11.41
CA ARG A 96 0.69 -14.31 -12.60
C ARG A 96 -0.57 -14.10 -13.45
N LYS A 97 -1.68 -13.62 -12.87
CA LYS A 97 -2.88 -13.18 -13.61
C LYS A 97 -2.71 -11.79 -14.25
N GLY A 98 -1.56 -11.13 -14.03
CA GLY A 98 -1.27 -9.76 -14.49
C GLY A 98 -1.64 -8.68 -13.47
N GLY A 99 -2.05 -9.06 -12.26
CA GLY A 99 -2.48 -8.13 -11.22
C GLY A 99 -1.30 -7.46 -10.50
N LEU A 100 -1.55 -6.25 -9.99
CA LEU A 100 -0.63 -5.54 -9.11
C LEU A 100 -0.76 -6.05 -7.68
N VAL A 101 0.34 -6.00 -6.92
CA VAL A 101 0.44 -6.50 -5.54
C VAL A 101 0.85 -5.37 -4.61
N SER A 102 0.09 -5.17 -3.54
CA SER A 102 0.45 -4.33 -2.40
C SER A 102 0.58 -5.19 -1.16
N PHE A 103 1.56 -4.88 -0.32
CA PHE A 103 1.65 -5.44 1.03
C PHE A 103 1.75 -4.31 2.04
N HIS A 104 0.99 -4.44 3.11
CA HIS A 104 1.24 -3.73 4.36
C HIS A 104 1.62 -4.73 5.45
N TRP A 105 1.86 -4.22 6.66
CA TRP A 105 2.22 -5.08 7.78
C TRP A 105 1.66 -4.55 9.09
N HIS A 106 0.65 -5.23 9.61
CA HIS A 106 0.26 -5.11 11.01
C HIS A 106 1.30 -5.81 11.89
N TRP A 107 2.35 -5.06 12.26
CA TRP A 107 3.52 -5.63 12.93
C TRP A 107 3.23 -5.99 14.39
N ARG A 108 2.82 -7.24 14.61
CA ARG A 108 2.60 -7.82 15.95
C ARG A 108 3.91 -7.96 16.72
N MET A 109 3.89 -7.53 17.98
CA MET A 109 4.97 -7.77 18.93
C MET A 109 4.84 -9.17 19.55
N ARG A 110 5.79 -9.57 20.40
CA ARG A 110 5.83 -10.91 21.02
C ARG A 110 4.55 -11.30 21.79
N ASN A 111 3.76 -10.32 22.23
CA ASN A 111 2.48 -10.56 22.90
C ASN A 111 1.29 -10.66 21.93
N GLY A 112 1.53 -10.73 20.62
CA GLY A 112 0.52 -10.87 19.57
C GLY A 112 -0.19 -9.57 19.16
N GLU A 113 0.19 -8.43 19.76
CA GLU A 113 -0.49 -7.14 19.60
C GLU A 113 0.37 -6.13 18.83
N PHE A 114 -0.26 -5.31 18.00
CA PHE A 114 0.36 -4.17 17.30
C PHE A 114 -0.15 -2.80 17.78
N TYR A 115 -1.31 -2.78 18.45
CA TYR A 115 -1.82 -1.57 19.09
C TYR A 115 -0.94 -1.17 20.27
N ARG A 116 -0.48 0.08 20.27
CA ARG A 116 0.33 0.69 21.32
C ARG A 116 -0.26 0.47 22.72
N GLN A 117 -1.58 0.61 22.86
CA GLN A 117 -2.25 0.48 24.17
C GLN A 117 -2.26 -0.95 24.70
N LYS A 118 -2.04 -1.95 23.82
CA LYS A 118 -2.08 -3.38 24.14
C LYS A 118 -0.71 -4.03 24.13
N THR A 119 0.36 -3.30 23.81
CA THR A 119 1.73 -3.82 23.86
C THR A 119 2.61 -2.98 24.80
N PRO A 120 3.44 -3.61 25.65
CA PRO A 120 4.41 -2.87 26.45
C PRO A 120 5.61 -2.38 25.63
N PHE A 121 5.69 -2.77 24.34
CA PHE A 121 6.81 -2.43 23.48
C PHE A 121 6.89 -0.92 23.24
N LYS A 122 8.11 -0.39 23.32
CA LYS A 122 8.40 1.02 23.05
C LYS A 122 9.32 1.12 21.85
N LEU A 123 8.98 2.01 20.94
CA LEU A 123 9.77 2.31 19.74
C LEU A 123 11.21 2.67 20.12
N PRO A 124 12.22 1.89 19.70
CA PRO A 124 13.61 2.27 19.90
C PRO A 124 14.00 3.42 18.96
N VAL A 125 14.94 4.26 19.42
CA VAL A 125 15.42 5.41 18.64
C VAL A 125 16.72 5.10 17.88
N SER A 126 17.51 4.13 18.34
CA SER A 126 18.84 3.84 17.75
C SER A 126 19.30 2.38 17.84
N ASP A 127 18.66 1.52 18.64
CA ASP A 127 18.99 0.10 18.76
C ASP A 127 17.81 -0.77 18.32
N TYR A 128 17.94 -1.34 17.14
CA TYR A 128 16.88 -2.13 16.50
C TYR A 128 17.10 -3.64 16.59
N ARG A 129 18.11 -4.11 17.35
CA ARG A 129 18.46 -5.54 17.43
C ARG A 129 17.30 -6.44 17.86
N ASP A 130 16.41 -5.93 18.70
CA ASP A 130 15.26 -6.69 19.21
C ASP A 130 14.14 -6.88 18.16
N ILE A 131 14.07 -6.01 17.15
CA ILE A 131 13.04 -6.02 16.10
C ILE A 131 13.57 -6.47 14.75
N ASP A 132 14.88 -6.43 14.56
CA ASP A 132 15.62 -6.89 13.39
C ASP A 132 15.23 -8.30 12.93
N PRO A 133 15.07 -9.32 13.79
CA PRO A 133 14.66 -10.65 13.36
C PRO A 133 13.28 -10.69 12.71
N ALA A 134 12.36 -9.80 13.10
CA ALA A 134 11.05 -9.71 12.47
C ALA A 134 11.16 -9.11 11.06
N ILE A 135 11.94 -8.02 10.92
CA ILE A 135 12.23 -7.43 9.60
C ILE A 135 12.92 -8.46 8.69
N ASP A 136 13.88 -9.22 9.22
CA ASP A 136 14.60 -10.27 8.48
C ASP A 136 13.64 -11.39 8.05
N ARG A 137 12.66 -11.76 8.88
CA ARG A 137 11.63 -12.73 8.50
C ARG A 137 10.78 -12.22 7.33
N ILE A 138 10.34 -10.97 7.38
CA ILE A 138 9.57 -10.36 6.28
C ILE A 138 10.44 -10.22 5.02
N ALA A 139 11.72 -9.91 5.17
CA ALA A 139 12.65 -9.85 4.04
C ALA A 139 12.73 -11.19 3.28
N LEU A 140 12.64 -12.33 3.97
CA LEU A 140 12.59 -13.64 3.31
C LEU A 140 11.34 -13.80 2.43
N GLU A 141 10.18 -13.32 2.87
CA GLU A 141 8.94 -13.41 2.08
C GLU A 141 8.96 -12.43 0.90
N LEU A 142 9.44 -11.20 1.12
CA LEU A 142 9.67 -10.24 0.04
C LEU A 142 10.70 -10.75 -0.98
N ARG A 143 11.71 -11.53 -0.54
CA ARG A 143 12.67 -12.19 -1.41
C ARG A 143 12.01 -13.26 -2.28
N ARG A 144 11.08 -14.04 -1.73
CA ARG A 144 10.29 -15.03 -2.51
C ARG A 144 9.47 -14.34 -3.60
N LEU A 145 8.86 -13.19 -3.28
CA LEU A 145 8.18 -12.34 -4.28
C LEU A 145 9.16 -11.84 -5.35
N GLN A 146 10.35 -11.38 -4.95
CA GLN A 146 11.38 -10.96 -5.90
C GLN A 146 11.83 -12.09 -6.82
N ASP A 147 12.04 -13.29 -6.27
CA ASP A 147 12.46 -14.47 -7.03
C ASP A 147 11.37 -14.93 -8.02
N ALA A 148 10.11 -14.66 -7.69
CA ALA A 148 8.97 -14.84 -8.57
C ALA A 148 8.73 -13.67 -9.54
N ASN A 149 9.64 -12.68 -9.58
CA ASN A 149 9.53 -11.45 -10.38
C ASN A 149 8.26 -10.63 -10.09
N VAL A 150 7.84 -10.56 -8.82
CA VAL A 150 6.66 -9.79 -8.38
C VAL A 150 7.10 -8.44 -7.80
N PRO A 151 6.78 -7.32 -8.46
CA PRO A 151 6.87 -5.98 -7.87
C PRO A 151 5.85 -5.80 -6.74
N VAL A 152 6.27 -5.18 -5.65
CA VAL A 152 5.45 -4.99 -4.44
C VAL A 152 5.32 -3.50 -4.14
N LEU A 153 4.08 -3.00 -4.10
CA LEU A 153 3.76 -1.73 -3.45
C LEU A 153 3.87 -1.94 -1.94
N TRP A 154 5.03 -1.63 -1.38
CA TRP A 154 5.37 -1.94 0.00
C TRP A 154 5.00 -0.77 0.91
N ARG A 155 3.98 -0.95 1.75
CA ARG A 155 3.42 0.05 2.67
C ARG A 155 3.61 -0.36 4.14
N PRO A 156 4.86 -0.40 4.65
CA PRO A 156 5.13 -0.71 6.04
C PRO A 156 4.79 0.47 6.96
N LEU A 157 4.68 0.21 8.26
CA LEU A 157 4.59 1.26 9.31
C LEU A 157 3.53 2.33 8.98
N HIS A 158 2.37 1.89 8.51
CA HIS A 158 1.26 2.74 8.08
C HIS A 158 0.60 3.46 9.28
N GLU A 159 -0.11 4.55 9.00
CA GLU A 159 -0.88 5.35 9.97
C GLU A 159 -0.11 5.82 11.21
N ALA A 160 1.19 6.09 11.07
CA ALA A 160 2.06 6.35 12.20
C ALA A 160 1.64 7.58 13.02
N SER A 161 1.25 8.68 12.37
CA SER A 161 0.88 9.91 13.07
C SER A 161 -0.43 9.81 13.85
N GLY A 162 -1.25 8.79 13.60
CA GLY A 162 -2.42 8.47 14.41
C GLY A 162 -2.07 8.06 15.85
N GLY A 163 -0.87 7.50 16.05
CA GLY A 163 -0.33 7.17 17.38
C GLY A 163 -0.97 5.96 18.07
N TRP A 164 -1.86 5.23 17.38
CA TRP A 164 -2.48 4.00 17.89
C TRP A 164 -1.61 2.75 17.71
N PHE A 165 -0.70 2.73 16.73
CA PHE A 165 0.28 1.67 16.56
C PHE A 165 1.58 1.94 17.32
N TRP A 166 2.29 0.90 17.75
CA TRP A 166 3.50 1.06 18.56
C TRP A 166 4.63 1.83 17.83
N TRP A 167 4.67 1.75 16.49
CA TRP A 167 5.62 2.49 15.67
C TRP A 167 5.30 3.99 15.52
N GLY A 168 4.10 4.42 15.92
CA GLY A 168 3.60 5.79 15.80
C GLY A 168 3.77 6.66 17.04
N THR A 169 4.66 6.29 17.97
CA THR A 169 4.73 6.92 19.30
C THR A 169 5.54 8.21 19.36
N SER A 170 6.48 8.41 18.43
CA SER A 170 7.22 9.65 18.26
C SER A 170 7.61 9.83 16.79
N ARG A 171 7.59 11.08 16.33
CA ARG A 171 7.92 11.42 14.95
C ARG A 171 9.37 11.07 14.61
N GLU A 172 10.30 11.46 15.48
CA GLU A 172 11.73 11.23 15.28
C GLU A 172 12.07 9.73 15.30
N GLY A 173 11.44 8.98 16.21
CA GLY A 173 11.60 7.52 16.28
C GLY A 173 11.01 6.81 15.06
N TYR A 174 9.86 7.27 14.57
CA TYR A 174 9.23 6.74 13.37
C TYR A 174 10.09 6.93 12.13
N ILE A 175 10.58 8.15 11.90
CA ILE A 175 11.44 8.46 10.76
C ILE A 175 12.73 7.62 10.83
N ALA A 176 13.33 7.48 12.02
CA ALA A 176 14.50 6.64 12.21
C ALA A 176 14.20 5.15 11.92
N LEU A 177 13.06 4.62 12.39
CA LEU A 177 12.65 3.25 12.12
C LEU A 177 12.35 2.99 10.63
N TRP A 178 11.69 3.93 9.95
CA TRP A 178 11.45 3.85 8.50
C TRP A 178 12.76 3.71 7.75
N ARG A 179 13.72 4.61 8.03
CA ARG A 179 15.02 4.61 7.35
C ARG A 179 15.85 3.37 7.70
N HIS A 180 15.75 2.87 8.94
CA HIS A 180 16.35 1.58 9.32
C HIS A 180 15.75 0.41 8.53
N MET A 181 14.42 0.32 8.43
CA MET A 181 13.76 -0.72 7.65
C MET A 181 14.12 -0.62 6.17
N HIS A 182 14.16 0.60 5.62
CA HIS A 182 14.60 0.84 4.24
C HIS A 182 16.03 0.36 4.01
N GLU A 183 16.98 0.77 4.84
CA GLU A 183 18.38 0.33 4.76
C GLU A 183 18.48 -1.20 4.82
N ARG A 184 17.74 -1.81 5.74
CA ARG A 184 17.81 -3.24 5.97
C ARG A 184 17.20 -4.05 4.83
N LEU A 185 15.99 -3.70 4.38
CA LEU A 185 15.31 -4.42 3.30
C LEU A 185 15.98 -4.16 1.95
N THR A 186 16.23 -2.89 1.63
CA THR A 186 16.81 -2.49 0.35
C THR A 186 18.29 -2.86 0.30
N HIS A 187 19.13 -2.38 1.21
CA HIS A 187 20.58 -2.54 1.06
C HIS A 187 21.10 -3.86 1.64
N LYS A 188 20.77 -4.18 2.88
CA LYS A 188 21.27 -5.41 3.53
C LYS A 188 20.70 -6.69 2.91
N HIS A 189 19.40 -6.75 2.63
CA HIS A 189 18.75 -7.93 2.02
C HIS A 189 18.71 -7.90 0.49
N GLY A 190 19.15 -6.80 -0.12
CA GLY A 190 19.23 -6.70 -1.58
C GLY A 190 17.86 -6.78 -2.26
N LEU A 191 16.79 -6.31 -1.60
CA LEU A 191 15.46 -6.25 -2.20
C LEU A 191 15.40 -5.04 -3.16
N ARG A 192 15.00 -5.33 -4.38
CA ARG A 192 14.96 -4.48 -5.58
C ARG A 192 13.56 -4.50 -6.21
N ASN A 193 12.64 -5.28 -5.63
CA ASN A 193 11.26 -5.41 -6.08
C ASN A 193 10.25 -4.57 -5.28
N LEU A 194 10.72 -3.62 -4.47
CA LEU A 194 9.87 -2.79 -3.61
C LEU A 194 9.68 -1.39 -4.22
N ILE A 195 8.43 -0.95 -4.23
CA ILE A 195 8.03 0.45 -4.42
C ILE A 195 7.53 0.94 -3.07
N TRP A 196 8.25 1.86 -2.45
CA TRP A 196 8.01 2.29 -1.06
C TRP A 196 6.83 3.28 -0.97
N VAL A 197 5.76 2.86 -0.29
CA VAL A 197 4.53 3.63 -0.12
C VAL A 197 4.44 4.12 1.33
N TRP A 198 4.58 5.43 1.53
CA TRP A 198 4.47 6.05 2.86
C TRP A 198 3.06 6.54 3.12
N ASN A 199 2.48 6.22 4.29
CA ASN A 199 1.18 6.74 4.69
C ASN A 199 1.31 8.18 5.26
N GLY A 200 0.77 9.15 4.54
CA GLY A 200 0.96 10.59 4.70
C GLY A 200 -0.11 11.32 5.49
N GLN A 201 -0.58 10.72 6.58
CA GLN A 201 -1.54 11.33 7.52
C GLN A 201 -1.10 12.70 8.05
N ASP A 202 0.20 12.87 8.31
CA ASP A 202 0.82 14.12 8.72
C ASP A 202 2.13 14.36 7.94
N PRO A 203 2.21 15.41 7.09
CA PRO A 203 3.42 15.78 6.35
C PRO A 203 4.67 15.97 7.21
N ALA A 204 4.51 16.28 8.50
CA ALA A 204 5.65 16.42 9.41
C ALA A 204 6.37 15.08 9.66
N TRP A 205 5.71 13.95 9.44
CA TRP A 205 6.27 12.60 9.66
C TRP A 205 6.97 12.03 8.42
N TYR A 206 7.11 12.83 7.36
CA TYR A 206 7.68 12.38 6.09
C TYR A 206 9.13 11.88 6.24
N PRO A 207 9.44 10.62 5.88
CA PRO A 207 10.78 10.06 6.05
C PRO A 207 11.85 10.65 5.13
N GLY A 208 11.45 11.19 3.97
CA GLY A 208 12.35 11.81 2.99
C GLY A 208 12.19 11.25 1.57
N ASP A 209 12.52 12.07 0.57
CA ASP A 209 12.33 11.77 -0.85
C ASP A 209 13.16 10.57 -1.36
N ASP A 210 14.25 10.25 -0.67
CA ASP A 210 15.20 9.21 -1.03
C ASP A 210 14.79 7.80 -0.59
N VAL A 211 13.78 7.71 0.27
CA VAL A 211 13.28 6.44 0.86
C VAL A 211 11.76 6.29 0.72
N VAL A 212 11.13 7.13 -0.12
CA VAL A 212 9.69 7.09 -0.42
C VAL A 212 9.45 7.31 -1.91
N ASP A 213 8.66 6.41 -2.49
CA ASP A 213 8.31 6.42 -3.92
C ASP A 213 6.92 7.00 -4.18
N ILE A 214 5.96 6.68 -3.30
CA ILE A 214 4.55 7.04 -3.39
C ILE A 214 4.06 7.46 -2.00
N THR A 215 3.23 8.50 -1.96
CA THR A 215 2.55 8.96 -0.74
C THR A 215 1.12 8.43 -0.74
N GLY A 216 0.69 7.76 0.33
CA GLY A 216 -0.63 7.18 0.51
C GLY A 216 -1.42 7.85 1.63
N TYR A 217 -2.72 7.62 1.72
CA TYR A 217 -3.53 8.01 2.87
C TYR A 217 -4.65 6.98 3.06
N ASP A 218 -4.99 6.68 4.32
CA ASP A 218 -6.08 5.77 4.68
C ASP A 218 -7.29 6.59 5.12
N VAL A 219 -8.42 6.44 4.41
CA VAL A 219 -9.60 7.30 4.57
C VAL A 219 -10.85 6.44 4.80
N TYR A 220 -11.30 6.41 6.04
CA TYR A 220 -12.50 5.68 6.46
C TYR A 220 -13.74 6.57 6.65
N GLU A 221 -13.55 7.89 6.60
CA GLU A 221 -14.60 8.91 6.70
C GLU A 221 -14.68 9.71 5.39
N ASN A 222 -15.67 10.60 5.25
CA ASN A 222 -15.85 11.37 4.02
C ASN A 222 -15.00 12.66 3.96
N ASN A 223 -13.67 12.54 4.12
CA ASN A 223 -12.72 13.68 4.17
C ASN A 223 -11.62 13.63 3.07
N TYR A 224 -11.93 13.03 1.91
CA TYR A 224 -11.00 12.78 0.80
C TYR A 224 -10.19 14.01 0.35
N SER A 225 -10.79 15.17 0.13
CA SER A 225 -10.04 16.35 -0.36
C SER A 225 -9.03 16.87 0.66
N GLU A 226 -9.35 16.79 1.96
CA GLU A 226 -8.38 17.17 2.99
C GLU A 226 -7.20 16.18 3.03
N ALA A 227 -7.51 14.89 3.00
CA ALA A 227 -6.50 13.82 2.93
C ALA A 227 -5.61 13.98 1.69
N TYR A 228 -6.20 14.26 0.51
CA TYR A 228 -5.47 14.49 -0.73
C TYR A 228 -4.48 15.66 -0.60
N ARG A 229 -4.94 16.78 -0.04
CA ARG A 229 -4.12 17.98 0.17
C ARG A 229 -2.95 17.77 1.13
N LYS A 230 -3.12 16.94 2.17
CA LYS A 230 -2.02 16.55 3.07
C LYS A 230 -1.00 15.68 2.35
N THR A 231 -1.47 14.67 1.63
CA THR A 231 -0.62 13.65 0.99
C THR A 231 0.23 14.21 -0.14
N ARG A 232 -0.30 15.17 -0.93
CA ARG A 232 0.38 15.74 -2.11
C ARG A 232 1.56 16.68 -1.82
N GLN A 233 1.89 16.95 -0.56
CA GLN A 233 2.88 18.00 -0.20
C GLN A 233 4.32 17.68 -0.63
N HIS A 234 4.62 16.43 -0.98
CA HIS A 234 5.98 15.97 -1.27
C HIS A 234 6.25 15.73 -2.76
N GLY A 235 5.34 16.13 -3.67
CA GLY A 235 5.55 16.01 -5.12
C GLY A 235 5.64 14.57 -5.65
N LYS A 236 5.21 13.59 -4.86
CA LYS A 236 5.11 12.17 -5.23
C LYS A 236 3.70 11.84 -5.71
N PRO A 237 3.49 10.73 -6.45
CA PRO A 237 2.16 10.21 -6.70
C PRO A 237 1.38 9.97 -5.41
N VAL A 238 0.09 10.23 -5.44
CA VAL A 238 -0.80 10.19 -4.28
C VAL A 238 -1.79 9.05 -4.41
N ALA A 239 -1.85 8.16 -3.44
CA ALA A 239 -2.72 6.97 -3.45
C ALA A 239 -3.68 6.92 -2.26
N LEU A 240 -4.87 6.36 -2.48
CA LEU A 240 -5.83 6.08 -1.42
C LEU A 240 -5.56 4.64 -0.95
N THR A 241 -4.71 4.50 0.06
CA THR A 241 -4.08 3.21 0.40
C THR A 241 -4.97 2.27 1.18
N GLU A 242 -5.99 2.81 1.84
CA GLU A 242 -7.13 2.09 2.41
C GLU A 242 -8.35 3.01 2.36
N THR A 243 -9.54 2.45 2.16
CA THR A 243 -10.77 3.21 2.27
C THR A 243 -11.99 2.36 2.58
N SER A 244 -13.00 3.00 3.18
CA SER A 244 -14.36 2.47 3.25
C SER A 244 -15.18 2.77 2.00
N HIS A 245 -15.13 3.99 1.46
CA HIS A 245 -15.96 4.39 0.32
C HIS A 245 -15.12 4.51 -0.95
N ILE A 246 -15.57 3.86 -2.02
CA ILE A 246 -14.90 3.94 -3.32
C ILE A 246 -15.03 5.37 -3.85
N PRO A 247 -13.92 6.06 -4.20
CA PRO A 247 -13.98 7.41 -4.73
C PRO A 247 -14.69 7.44 -6.09
N ASP A 248 -15.53 8.45 -6.32
CA ASP A 248 -16.16 8.65 -7.63
C ASP A 248 -15.15 9.23 -8.63
N PRO A 249 -14.82 8.54 -9.74
CA PRO A 249 -13.89 9.06 -10.75
C PRO A 249 -14.38 10.36 -11.42
N GLU A 250 -15.67 10.67 -11.38
CA GLU A 250 -16.21 11.98 -11.80
C GLU A 250 -15.73 13.11 -10.90
N HIS A 251 -15.66 12.87 -9.58
CA HIS A 251 -15.15 13.85 -8.65
C HIS A 251 -13.67 14.14 -8.93
N SER A 252 -12.83 13.12 -9.08
CA SER A 252 -11.41 13.30 -9.43
C SER A 252 -11.21 14.05 -10.74
N ALA A 253 -12.03 13.77 -11.76
CA ALA A 253 -11.97 14.48 -13.03
C ALA A 253 -12.39 15.96 -12.92
N ALA A 254 -13.33 16.28 -12.04
CA ALA A 254 -13.82 17.65 -11.84
C ALA A 254 -12.90 18.49 -10.93
N SER A 255 -12.35 17.90 -9.87
CA SER A 255 -11.50 18.60 -8.91
C SER A 255 -10.01 18.61 -9.29
N GLY A 256 -9.58 17.67 -10.13
CA GLY A 256 -8.17 17.40 -10.40
C GLY A 256 -7.47 16.63 -9.28
N GLU A 257 -8.20 16.17 -8.26
CA GLU A 257 -7.68 15.36 -7.15
C GLU A 257 -7.69 13.88 -7.55
N TRP A 258 -6.63 13.47 -8.26
CA TRP A 258 -6.46 12.10 -8.73
C TRP A 258 -5.70 11.24 -7.74
N TRP A 259 -6.43 10.33 -7.09
CA TRP A 259 -5.86 9.18 -6.40
C TRP A 259 -5.35 8.17 -7.43
N LEU A 260 -4.08 7.75 -7.31
CA LEU A 260 -3.45 6.79 -8.21
C LEU A 260 -4.15 5.42 -8.19
N TRP A 261 -4.55 4.98 -7.00
CA TRP A 261 -5.40 3.82 -6.78
C TRP A 261 -6.29 4.05 -5.56
N PHE A 262 -7.31 3.21 -5.40
CA PHE A 262 -7.97 2.97 -4.13
C PHE A 262 -7.80 1.51 -3.72
N VAL A 263 -7.77 1.22 -2.42
CA VAL A 263 -7.91 -0.15 -1.88
C VAL A 263 -9.05 -0.13 -0.87
N VAL A 264 -10.18 -0.77 -1.19
CA VAL A 264 -11.24 -0.96 -0.20
C VAL A 264 -10.75 -1.96 0.84
N TRP A 265 -11.00 -1.69 2.13
CA TRP A 265 -10.63 -2.62 3.20
C TRP A 265 -11.37 -3.96 3.07
N ASN A 266 -10.94 -4.98 3.79
CA ASN A 266 -11.51 -6.32 3.68
C ASN A 266 -12.82 -6.45 4.49
N ASP A 267 -13.59 -7.49 4.20
CA ASP A 267 -14.81 -7.80 4.96
C ASP A 267 -14.50 -8.47 6.30
N SER A 268 -15.51 -8.66 7.15
CA SER A 268 -15.45 -9.67 8.21
C SER A 268 -15.54 -11.09 7.64
N ALA A 269 -15.34 -12.11 8.49
CA ALA A 269 -15.40 -13.52 8.10
C ALA A 269 -16.83 -14.05 7.78
N GLY A 270 -17.81 -13.16 7.61
CA GLY A 270 -19.20 -13.49 7.28
C GLY A 270 -19.40 -13.86 5.80
N PRO A 271 -20.60 -14.37 5.45
CA PRO A 271 -20.93 -14.71 4.06
C PRO A 271 -21.03 -13.44 3.18
N ALA A 272 -20.79 -13.62 1.87
CA ALA A 272 -20.99 -12.58 0.88
C ALA A 272 -22.48 -12.12 0.83
N GLY A 273 -22.69 -10.88 0.43
CA GLY A 273 -23.99 -10.21 0.30
C GLY A 273 -24.53 -9.60 1.60
N VAL A 274 -23.88 -9.81 2.75
CA VAL A 274 -24.38 -9.32 4.04
C VAL A 274 -23.95 -7.88 4.30
N THR A 275 -24.93 -7.00 4.49
CA THR A 275 -24.69 -5.62 4.95
C THR A 275 -24.33 -5.58 6.43
N SER A 276 -23.13 -5.12 6.74
CA SER A 276 -22.60 -4.92 8.10
C SER A 276 -21.61 -3.74 8.10
N PRO A 277 -21.48 -2.97 9.19
CA PRO A 277 -20.36 -2.03 9.34
C PRO A 277 -18.98 -2.71 9.32
N ASP A 278 -18.90 -4.00 9.63
CA ASP A 278 -17.64 -4.76 9.57
C ASP A 278 -17.34 -5.33 8.16
N ASN A 279 -18.22 -5.09 7.19
CA ASN A 279 -18.07 -5.54 5.81
C ASN A 279 -17.84 -4.32 4.89
N PHE A 280 -16.58 -4.10 4.52
CA PHE A 280 -16.15 -2.94 3.74
C PHE A 280 -16.49 -3.06 2.25
N TRP A 281 -16.47 -4.28 1.73
CA TRP A 281 -16.88 -4.57 0.37
C TRP A 281 -18.32 -5.07 0.31
N THR A 282 -18.64 -6.20 0.95
CA THR A 282 -19.90 -6.88 0.71
C THR A 282 -21.10 -6.20 1.39
N GLY A 283 -22.29 -6.43 0.84
CA GLY A 283 -23.48 -5.66 1.22
C GLY A 283 -23.37 -4.20 0.77
N GLU A 284 -24.11 -3.30 1.44
CA GLU A 284 -24.26 -1.90 0.99
C GLU A 284 -24.04 -0.87 2.11
N HIS A 285 -23.31 -1.22 3.18
CA HIS A 285 -23.09 -0.29 4.29
C HIS A 285 -22.28 0.94 3.87
N TYR A 286 -21.15 0.72 3.19
CA TYR A 286 -20.28 1.80 2.70
C TYR A 286 -20.51 2.12 1.22
N ASN A 287 -20.67 1.10 0.38
CA ASN A 287 -20.81 1.27 -1.07
C ASN A 287 -22.05 0.53 -1.55
N THR A 288 -22.99 1.24 -2.18
CA THR A 288 -24.13 0.56 -2.84
C THR A 288 -23.62 -0.27 -4.02
N ASN A 289 -24.31 -1.36 -4.34
CA ASN A 289 -23.97 -2.19 -5.50
C ASN A 289 -24.06 -1.41 -6.82
N ALA A 290 -24.97 -0.42 -6.89
CA ALA A 290 -25.03 0.51 -8.01
C ALA A 290 -23.75 1.34 -8.13
N HIS A 291 -23.22 1.86 -7.02
CA HIS A 291 -21.96 2.60 -6.99
C HIS A 291 -20.77 1.72 -7.36
N LYS A 292 -20.64 0.53 -6.76
CA LYS A 292 -19.58 -0.43 -7.09
C LYS A 292 -19.52 -0.71 -8.59
N ARG A 293 -20.67 -1.05 -9.20
CA ARG A 293 -20.79 -1.31 -10.64
C ARG A 293 -20.49 -0.07 -11.49
N LYS A 294 -20.97 1.11 -11.09
CA LYS A 294 -20.67 2.38 -11.77
C LYS A 294 -19.15 2.58 -11.85
N VAL A 295 -18.46 2.51 -10.71
CA VAL A 295 -17.03 2.80 -10.64
C VAL A 295 -16.21 1.74 -11.39
N TYR A 296 -16.46 0.45 -11.18
CA TYR A 296 -15.69 -0.63 -11.83
C TYR A 296 -15.89 -0.71 -13.35
N ASN A 297 -16.97 -0.12 -13.89
CA ASN A 297 -17.21 -0.02 -15.33
C ASN A 297 -16.87 1.36 -15.92
N ASP A 298 -16.32 2.28 -15.13
CA ASP A 298 -15.94 3.60 -15.61
C ASP A 298 -14.65 3.54 -16.45
N PRO A 299 -14.58 4.20 -17.62
CA PRO A 299 -13.38 4.18 -18.48
C PRO A 299 -12.15 4.81 -17.84
N ARG A 300 -12.28 5.59 -16.76
CA ARG A 300 -11.15 6.14 -15.98
C ARG A 300 -10.60 5.15 -14.96
N VAL A 301 -11.33 4.08 -14.63
CA VAL A 301 -10.95 3.11 -13.61
C VAL A 301 -10.32 1.87 -14.23
N ILE A 302 -9.10 1.55 -13.82
CA ILE A 302 -8.32 0.42 -14.32
C ILE A 302 -8.61 -0.79 -13.44
N THR A 303 -9.27 -1.79 -14.02
CA THR A 303 -9.51 -3.14 -13.49
C THR A 303 -8.48 -4.13 -14.05
N LEU A 304 -8.46 -5.38 -13.56
CA LEU A 304 -7.46 -6.38 -13.97
C LEU A 304 -7.37 -6.55 -15.49
N ASP A 305 -8.51 -6.62 -16.18
CA ASP A 305 -8.61 -6.80 -17.64
C ASP A 305 -8.07 -5.61 -18.44
N ARG A 306 -7.81 -4.47 -17.78
CA ARG A 306 -7.32 -3.23 -18.39
C ARG A 306 -5.85 -2.94 -18.08
N LEU A 307 -5.21 -3.73 -17.22
CA LEU A 307 -3.78 -3.60 -16.99
C LEU A 307 -2.99 -4.00 -18.25
N PRO A 308 -1.93 -3.25 -18.61
CA PRO A 308 -1.05 -3.70 -19.67
C PRO A 308 -0.30 -4.96 -19.23
N LYS A 309 0.23 -5.71 -20.19
CA LYS A 309 1.18 -6.78 -19.89
C LYS A 309 2.49 -6.17 -19.41
N LEU A 310 2.64 -6.08 -18.10
CA LEU A 310 3.86 -5.64 -17.44
C LEU A 310 4.85 -6.83 -17.37
N PRO A 311 6.17 -6.57 -17.50
CA PRO A 311 7.21 -7.60 -17.63
C PRO A 311 7.51 -8.36 -16.32
#